data_AF-A0A1A9AKW7-F1
#
_entry.id   AF-A0A1A9AKW7-F1
#
_cell.length_a   1.000
_cell.length_b   1.000
_cell.length_c   1.000
_cell.angle_alpha   90.00
_cell.angle_beta   90.00
_cell.angle_gamma   90.00
#
_symmetry.space_group_name_H-M   'P 1'
#
loop_
_entity.id
_entity.type
_entity.pdbx_description
1 polymer ?
#
loop_
_entity_poly.entity_id
_entity_poly.type
_entity_poly.pdbx_seq_one_letter_code
_entity_poly.pdbx_strand_id
1 'polypeptide(L)'
;MTTAEPDVSYDIFEYSEDYFNKEALIDSIPHPHDANFCYISGNSDILSNSDLMNLCKKFVIFLEKLQAEYPNDTTKYSKYREYLNFWLTYKLTATGKSNEYITKFYEFIQNNYKAFPPDGELKRKIYHIKGTIFNNMSVLYELYRLYYEIKIKSQEKCPKFREKFIEYYNLALQKCYFDDENICNPLEKFKRFYDQKRSERLPLCSKQGLRELPKFVTPKPSTGMNFIDKFSYHLSQLSKKQTVETNSIISNTVYPNLVTLLSLNYNLLLQDTEHKKKKIMVDILYEFIKFCKDRSTITFLDLLIKKNFGNFYEKKKSNVPFINSFIKEFFRDFYENEKGEYEFIYEECSTTNSQASYCSKYKVCNEILGQDLHKIKNDIKPYLEYKETSAQQVVPQMNQSLASEYSSSETPLYVEDKDNASSNSTPINVGVGMGALLTLSFLYKFTPIGSWVNRTFLGRGNTMYNYEEENDQDFFDHNSGFDSYISENEKFNVAYGAS
;
A
#
# COMPACT_ATOMS: atom_id res chain seq x y z
N MET A 1 21.42 35.82 -1.28
CA MET A 1 21.65 34.49 -0.71
C MET A 1 20.37 33.69 -0.92
N THR A 2 20.40 32.73 -1.82
CA THR A 2 19.30 31.78 -2.02
C THR A 2 19.13 31.00 -0.72
N THR A 3 18.06 31.27 0.01
CA THR A 3 17.62 30.46 1.14
C THR A 3 17.25 29.10 0.58
N ALA A 4 18.11 28.10 0.78
CA ALA A 4 17.74 26.71 0.54
C ALA A 4 16.44 26.45 1.30
N GLU A 5 15.44 25.89 0.62
CA GLU A 5 14.25 25.39 1.31
C GLU A 5 14.72 24.38 2.38
N PRO A 6 14.20 24.46 3.61
CA PRO A 6 14.57 23.51 4.64
C PRO A 6 14.26 22.09 4.17
N ASP A 7 15.16 21.15 4.43
CA ASP A 7 14.96 19.72 4.17
C ASP A 7 13.84 19.22 5.10
N VAL A 8 12.58 19.33 4.64
CA VAL A 8 11.42 19.04 5.47
C VAL A 8 11.26 17.53 5.58
N SER A 9 11.55 16.99 6.75
CA SER A 9 11.41 15.57 7.01
C SER A 9 9.93 15.19 7.17
N TYR A 10 9.50 14.11 6.51
CA TYR A 10 8.19 13.50 6.77
C TYR A 10 8.07 12.84 8.15
N ASP A 11 9.19 12.74 8.90
CA ASP A 11 9.27 12.06 10.20
C ASP A 11 8.77 12.90 11.39
N ILE A 12 8.06 13.99 11.11
CA ILE A 12 7.50 14.91 12.10
C ILE A 12 6.34 14.30 12.90
N PHE A 13 5.73 13.21 12.41
CA PHE A 13 4.54 12.59 13.01
C PHE A 13 4.84 11.49 14.03
N GLU A 14 6.12 11.24 14.37
CA GLU A 14 6.49 10.18 15.32
C GLU A 14 5.82 10.32 16.70
N TYR A 15 5.57 11.55 17.14
CA TYR A 15 4.93 11.86 18.44
C TYR A 15 3.52 12.45 18.28
N SER A 16 2.81 12.09 17.20
CA SER A 16 1.51 12.66 16.87
C SER A 16 0.46 12.51 17.97
N GLU A 17 0.42 11.41 18.70
CA GLU A 17 -0.55 11.22 19.80
C GLU A 17 -0.37 12.28 20.92
N ASP A 18 0.88 12.58 21.28
CA ASP A 18 1.19 13.64 22.25
C ASP A 18 0.75 15.00 21.71
N TYR A 19 1.05 15.28 20.45
CA TYR A 19 0.67 16.54 19.80
C TYR A 19 -0.84 16.74 19.77
N PHE A 20 -1.60 15.71 19.40
CA PHE A 20 -3.06 15.78 19.39
C PHE A 20 -3.66 15.92 20.79
N ASN A 21 -3.06 15.28 21.80
CA ASN A 21 -3.48 15.45 23.19
C ASN A 21 -3.29 16.90 23.64
N LYS A 22 -2.17 17.55 23.29
CA LYS A 22 -1.94 18.96 23.60
C LYS A 22 -2.83 19.88 22.78
N GLU A 23 -3.07 19.56 21.51
CA GLU A 23 -3.97 20.31 20.64
C GLU A 23 -5.40 20.38 21.23
N ALA A 24 -5.92 19.26 21.74
CA ALA A 24 -7.24 19.19 22.34
C ALA A 24 -7.42 20.07 23.59
N LEU A 25 -6.33 20.51 24.22
CA LEU A 25 -6.35 21.37 25.40
C LEU A 25 -6.34 22.87 25.05
N ILE A 26 -6.01 23.23 23.80
CA ILE A 26 -5.82 24.64 23.39
C ILE A 26 -7.06 25.48 23.69
N ASP A 27 -8.25 24.98 23.34
CA ASP A 27 -9.51 25.73 23.47
C ASP A 27 -9.95 25.95 24.92
N SER A 28 -9.35 25.26 25.88
CA SER A 28 -9.65 25.38 27.31
C SER A 28 -8.82 26.44 28.05
N ILE A 29 -7.90 27.12 27.35
CA ILE A 29 -6.86 27.95 27.98
C ILE A 29 -7.09 29.43 27.66
N PRO A 30 -7.10 30.32 28.68
CA PRO A 30 -7.08 31.76 28.47
C PRO A 30 -5.84 32.18 27.68
N HIS A 31 -5.96 33.19 26.83
CA HIS A 31 -4.87 33.57 25.94
C HIS A 31 -3.65 34.08 26.73
N PRO A 32 -2.44 33.59 26.43
CA PRO A 32 -1.23 33.97 27.16
C PRO A 32 -0.84 35.42 26.86
N HIS A 33 -0.07 36.04 27.75
CA HIS A 33 0.49 37.37 27.53
C HIS A 33 1.35 37.43 26.26
N ASP A 34 2.02 36.34 25.91
CA ASP A 34 2.87 36.25 24.71
C ASP A 34 2.04 36.19 23.42
N ALA A 35 0.73 35.93 23.47
CA ALA A 35 -0.16 36.08 22.32
C ALA A 35 -0.35 37.56 21.90
N ASN A 36 0.24 38.51 22.64
CA ASN A 36 0.16 39.93 22.32
C ASN A 36 0.69 40.26 20.92
N PHE A 37 1.69 39.53 20.41
CA PHE A 37 2.22 39.77 19.06
C PHE A 37 1.22 39.45 17.95
N CYS A 38 0.23 38.59 18.22
CA CYS A 38 -0.86 38.37 17.27
C CYS A 38 -1.64 39.67 17.00
N TYR A 39 -1.62 40.63 17.94
CA TYR A 39 -2.20 41.96 17.76
C TYR A 39 -1.21 43.02 17.25
N ILE A 40 0.09 42.72 17.22
CA ILE A 40 1.14 43.66 16.82
C ILE A 40 1.42 43.46 15.33
N SER A 41 0.83 44.27 14.45
CA SER A 41 1.52 44.76 13.24
C SER A 41 0.66 45.78 12.49
N GLY A 42 1.30 46.68 11.75
CA GLY A 42 0.65 47.55 10.76
C GLY A 42 0.17 46.83 9.49
N ASN A 43 -0.16 45.54 9.55
CA ASN A 43 -0.71 44.78 8.43
C ASN A 43 -2.23 44.64 8.59
N SER A 44 -2.97 45.62 8.03
CA SER A 44 -4.42 45.78 8.19
C SER A 44 -5.22 44.53 7.86
N ASP A 45 -4.77 43.76 6.86
CA ASP A 45 -5.55 42.66 6.27
C ASP A 45 -5.64 41.42 7.18
N ILE A 46 -4.65 41.24 8.07
CA ILE A 46 -4.64 40.14 9.05
C ILE A 46 -5.42 40.55 10.30
N LEU A 47 -5.29 41.83 10.72
CA LEU A 47 -6.02 42.37 11.86
C LEU A 47 -7.54 42.38 11.65
N SER A 48 -8.01 42.53 10.40
CA SER A 48 -9.44 42.49 10.08
C SER A 48 -10.05 41.08 10.10
N ASN A 49 -9.24 40.02 10.23
CA ASN A 49 -9.72 38.64 10.18
C ASN A 49 -9.66 37.97 11.58
N SER A 50 -10.82 37.89 12.24
CA SER A 50 -10.97 37.30 13.58
C SER A 50 -10.51 35.84 13.66
N ASP A 51 -10.72 35.06 12.59
CA ASP A 51 -10.40 33.64 12.58
C ASP A 51 -8.88 33.40 12.56
N LEU A 52 -8.16 34.23 11.82
CA LEU A 52 -6.69 34.19 11.74
C LEU A 52 -6.04 34.70 13.01
N MET A 53 -6.61 35.75 13.59
CA MET A 53 -6.21 36.22 14.90
C MET A 53 -6.34 35.07 15.91
N ASN A 54 -7.50 34.42 15.94
CA ASN A 54 -7.75 33.27 16.82
C ASN A 54 -6.78 32.12 16.53
N LEU A 55 -6.51 31.81 15.26
CA LEU A 55 -5.55 30.78 14.89
C LEU A 55 -4.11 31.11 15.33
N CYS A 56 -3.69 32.38 15.22
CA CYS A 56 -2.40 32.85 15.74
C CYS A 56 -2.31 32.61 17.26
N LYS A 57 -3.36 32.97 18.01
CA LYS A 57 -3.42 32.75 19.46
C LYS A 57 -3.36 31.26 19.82
N LYS A 58 -4.09 30.42 19.08
CA LYS A 58 -4.05 28.96 19.24
C LYS A 58 -2.64 28.40 18.95
N PHE A 59 -1.98 28.91 17.92
CA PHE A 59 -0.59 28.56 17.61
C PHE A 59 0.36 28.88 18.77
N VAL A 60 0.24 30.06 19.38
CA VAL A 60 1.04 30.46 20.55
C VAL A 60 0.87 29.47 21.71
N ILE A 61 -0.39 29.21 22.09
CA ILE A 61 -0.74 28.29 23.18
C ILE A 61 -0.18 26.89 22.89
N PHE A 62 -0.30 26.43 21.65
CA PHE A 62 0.17 25.10 21.27
C PHE A 62 1.69 24.99 21.39
N LEU A 63 2.41 26.00 20.91
CA LEU A 63 3.85 26.06 21.00
C LEU A 63 4.34 26.05 22.46
N GLU A 64 3.78 26.89 23.33
CA GLU A 64 4.13 26.94 24.75
C GLU A 64 3.91 25.58 25.44
N LYS A 65 2.80 24.89 25.12
CA LYS A 65 2.51 23.56 25.67
C LYS A 65 3.51 22.51 25.23
N LEU A 66 3.89 22.51 23.97
CA LEU A 66 4.89 21.58 23.44
C LEU A 66 6.28 21.88 24.01
N GLN A 67 6.64 23.16 24.16
CA GLN A 67 7.88 23.59 24.82
C GLN A 67 7.95 23.09 26.27
N ALA A 68 6.87 23.29 27.04
CA ALA A 68 6.82 22.87 28.44
C ALA A 68 6.88 21.35 28.64
N GLU A 69 6.39 20.57 27.66
CA GLU A 69 6.46 19.11 27.70
C GLU A 69 7.87 18.58 27.44
N TYR A 70 8.65 19.28 26.61
CA TYR A 70 9.96 18.83 26.11
C TYR A 70 11.11 19.79 26.43
N PRO A 71 11.29 20.23 27.69
CA PRO A 71 12.26 21.28 28.01
C PRO A 71 13.72 20.88 27.76
N ASN A 72 14.04 19.58 27.83
CA ASN A 72 15.40 19.05 27.71
C ASN A 72 15.58 18.03 26.58
N ASP A 73 14.54 17.74 25.78
CA ASP A 73 14.60 16.73 24.72
C ASP A 73 14.88 17.40 23.38
N THR A 74 16.15 17.49 23.00
CA THR A 74 16.57 18.17 21.76
C THR A 74 15.96 17.56 20.50
N THR A 75 15.67 16.25 20.50
CA THR A 75 15.10 15.53 19.37
C THR A 75 13.62 15.88 19.21
N LYS A 76 12.83 15.70 20.26
CA LYS A 76 11.41 16.09 20.27
C LYS A 76 11.25 17.59 20.04
N TYR A 77 12.19 18.38 20.58
CA TYR A 77 12.25 19.81 20.41
C TYR A 77 12.43 20.24 18.94
N SER A 78 13.20 19.52 18.13
CA SER A 78 13.22 19.77 16.67
C SER A 78 11.90 19.38 16.03
N LYS A 79 11.41 18.16 16.32
CA LYS A 79 10.25 17.58 15.63
C LYS A 79 8.96 18.35 15.84
N TYR A 80 8.64 18.80 17.06
CA TYR A 80 7.38 19.48 17.29
C TYR A 80 7.36 20.86 16.61
N ARG A 81 8.51 21.51 16.39
CA ARG A 81 8.57 22.80 15.68
C ARG A 81 8.29 22.65 14.20
N GLU A 82 8.85 21.61 13.58
CA GLU A 82 8.52 21.25 12.20
C GLU A 82 7.05 20.83 12.09
N TYR A 83 6.54 20.06 13.06
CA TYR A 83 5.12 19.72 13.15
C TYR A 83 4.22 20.95 13.26
N LEU A 84 4.60 21.97 14.04
CA LEU A 84 3.81 23.21 14.17
C LEU A 84 3.70 23.98 12.86
N ASN A 85 4.75 23.98 12.01
CA ASN A 85 4.66 24.51 10.65
C ASN A 85 3.70 23.68 9.78
N PHE A 86 3.74 22.35 9.89
CA PHE A 86 2.76 21.53 9.19
C PHE A 86 1.32 21.82 9.67
N TRP A 87 1.11 21.79 10.99
CA TRP A 87 -0.19 21.98 11.64
C TRP A 87 -0.80 23.33 11.27
N LEU A 88 -0.01 24.41 11.29
CA LEU A 88 -0.51 25.74 10.97
C LEU A 88 -0.93 25.83 9.49
N THR A 89 -0.12 25.29 8.57
CA THR A 89 -0.50 25.20 7.14
C THR A 89 -1.78 24.37 6.96
N TYR A 90 -1.89 23.25 7.68
CA TYR A 90 -3.05 22.38 7.63
C TYR A 90 -4.33 23.11 8.08
N LYS A 91 -4.28 23.84 9.21
CA LYS A 91 -5.42 24.65 9.70
C LYS A 91 -5.80 25.77 8.74
N LEU A 92 -4.82 26.46 8.15
CA LEU A 92 -5.07 27.53 7.20
C LEU A 92 -5.69 27.01 5.89
N THR A 93 -5.18 25.90 5.37
CA THR A 93 -5.72 25.26 4.15
C THR A 93 -7.17 24.83 4.34
N ALA A 94 -7.55 24.34 5.52
CA ALA A 94 -8.93 23.97 5.85
C ALA A 94 -9.92 25.15 5.80
N THR A 95 -9.44 26.39 5.86
CA THR A 95 -10.27 27.59 5.69
C THR A 95 -10.46 28.03 4.23
N GLY A 96 -9.93 27.26 3.26
CA GLY A 96 -10.04 27.53 1.83
C GLY A 96 -9.18 28.70 1.33
N LYS A 97 -8.17 29.12 2.11
CA LYS A 97 -7.30 30.25 1.74
C LYS A 97 -6.25 29.84 0.72
N SER A 98 -5.85 30.79 -0.14
CA SER A 98 -4.84 30.55 -1.17
C SER A 98 -3.43 30.38 -0.57
N ASN A 99 -2.56 29.67 -1.30
CA ASN A 99 -1.17 29.47 -0.90
C ASN A 99 -0.39 30.80 -0.71
N GLU A 100 -0.71 31.83 -1.50
CA GLU A 100 -0.15 33.17 -1.34
C GLU A 100 -0.60 33.79 -0.01
N TYR A 101 -1.88 33.65 0.33
CA TYR A 101 -2.44 34.15 1.57
C TYR A 101 -1.81 33.47 2.80
N ILE A 102 -1.66 32.14 2.75
CA ILE A 102 -0.98 31.38 3.80
C ILE A 102 0.47 31.86 3.94
N THR A 103 1.17 32.12 2.83
CA THR A 103 2.55 32.65 2.86
C THR A 103 2.62 34.01 3.57
N LYS A 104 1.71 34.95 3.27
CA LYS A 104 1.63 36.25 3.95
C LYS A 104 1.37 36.10 5.45
N PHE A 105 0.59 35.10 5.85
CA PHE A 105 0.36 34.81 7.26
C PHE A 105 1.63 34.30 7.97
N TYR A 106 2.41 33.44 7.33
CA TYR A 106 3.73 33.03 7.84
C TYR A 106 4.71 34.19 7.95
N GLU A 107 4.78 35.06 6.95
CA GLU A 107 5.61 36.28 6.98
C GLU A 107 5.20 37.20 8.13
N PHE A 108 3.91 37.33 8.41
CA PHE A 108 3.41 38.05 9.59
C PHE A 108 3.93 37.46 10.91
N ILE A 109 3.86 36.14 11.10
CA ILE A 109 4.42 35.50 12.31
C ILE A 109 5.94 35.72 12.37
N GLN A 110 6.64 35.56 11.25
CA GLN A 110 8.08 35.78 11.15
C GLN A 110 8.52 37.23 11.38
N ASN A 111 7.68 38.22 11.13
CA ASN A 111 8.04 39.61 11.40
C ASN A 111 7.89 39.96 12.89
N ASN A 112 7.09 39.18 13.63
CA ASN A 112 6.71 39.47 15.01
C ASN A 112 7.31 38.52 16.06
N TYR A 113 8.14 37.53 15.67
CA TYR A 113 8.67 36.49 16.58
C TYR A 113 9.49 37.01 17.77
N LYS A 114 10.01 38.24 17.73
CA LYS A 114 10.82 38.83 18.82
C LYS A 114 10.05 38.98 20.13
N ALA A 115 8.72 38.86 20.08
CA ALA A 115 7.85 38.90 21.24
C ALA A 115 7.68 37.56 21.96
N PHE A 116 8.27 36.46 21.47
CA PHE A 116 7.92 35.10 21.90
C PHE A 116 8.95 34.50 22.88
N PRO A 117 10.26 34.44 22.56
CA PRO A 117 11.28 34.50 23.62
C PRO A 117 12.52 35.36 23.29
N PRO A 118 13.27 35.85 24.31
CA PRO A 118 14.42 36.74 24.14
C PRO A 118 15.60 36.15 23.35
N ASP A 119 15.71 34.82 23.32
CA ASP A 119 16.77 34.06 22.65
C ASP A 119 16.56 33.87 21.14
N GLY A 120 15.37 34.20 20.62
CA GLY A 120 15.02 34.02 19.21
C GLY A 120 14.93 32.55 18.79
N GLU A 121 14.55 31.63 19.68
CA GLU A 121 14.52 30.19 19.40
C GLU A 121 13.72 29.75 18.17
N LEU A 122 12.68 30.50 17.80
CA LEU A 122 11.83 30.27 16.60
C LEU A 122 12.35 30.97 15.34
N LYS A 123 13.36 31.83 15.46
CA LYS A 123 13.92 32.62 14.36
C LYS A 123 14.41 31.67 13.27
N ARG A 124 13.93 31.88 12.04
CA ARG A 124 14.21 31.04 10.85
C ARG A 124 13.70 29.59 10.96
N LYS A 125 12.87 29.26 11.95
CA LYS A 125 12.27 27.93 12.11
C LYS A 125 10.77 27.91 11.82
N ILE A 126 10.16 29.07 11.63
CA ILE A 126 8.79 29.21 11.15
C ILE A 126 8.83 29.33 9.63
N TYR A 127 8.17 28.43 8.92
CA TYR A 127 8.15 28.41 7.44
C TYR A 127 6.90 27.74 6.91
N HIS A 128 6.47 28.17 5.73
CA HIS A 128 5.31 27.62 5.05
C HIS A 128 5.70 26.37 4.25
N ILE A 129 5.18 25.20 4.63
CA ILE A 129 5.30 23.95 3.86
C ILE A 129 4.29 23.98 2.69
N LYS A 130 4.76 23.80 1.45
CA LYS A 130 3.94 24.00 0.25
C LYS A 130 3.89 22.76 -0.66
N GLY A 131 2.92 22.76 -1.57
CA GLY A 131 2.88 21.87 -2.73
C GLY A 131 2.82 20.38 -2.36
N THR A 132 3.53 19.56 -3.16
CA THR A 132 3.51 18.10 -3.03
C THR A 132 3.98 17.63 -1.66
N ILE A 133 4.94 18.31 -1.03
CA ILE A 133 5.44 17.96 0.30
C ILE A 133 4.32 18.04 1.33
N PHE A 134 3.60 19.17 1.37
CA PHE A 134 2.46 19.36 2.27
C PHE A 134 1.33 18.35 2.01
N ASN A 135 1.01 18.10 0.74
CA ASN A 135 -0.04 17.14 0.37
C ASN A 135 0.30 15.72 0.85
N ASN A 136 1.54 15.28 0.66
CA ASN A 136 2.01 13.98 1.12
C ASN A 136 2.04 13.88 2.66
N MET A 137 2.46 14.96 3.35
CA MET A 137 2.40 15.02 4.82
C MET A 137 0.97 14.96 5.34
N SER A 138 0.03 15.59 4.64
CA SER A 138 -1.38 15.59 5.02
C SER A 138 -1.96 14.17 5.02
N VAL A 139 -1.60 13.33 4.05
CA VAL A 139 -2.03 11.93 4.02
C VAL A 139 -1.54 11.16 5.27
N LEU A 140 -0.27 11.33 5.65
CA LEU A 140 0.28 10.70 6.86
C LEU A 140 -0.40 11.23 8.13
N TYR A 141 -0.60 12.55 8.19
CA TYR A 141 -1.28 13.20 9.32
C TYR A 141 -2.70 12.65 9.53
N GLU A 142 -3.48 12.49 8.45
CA GLU A 142 -4.83 11.93 8.53
C GLU A 142 -4.84 10.50 9.08
N LEU A 143 -3.86 9.66 8.73
CA LEU A 143 -3.74 8.32 9.30
C LEU A 143 -3.54 8.34 10.83
N TYR A 144 -2.62 9.16 11.32
CA TYR A 144 -2.41 9.31 12.77
C TYR A 144 -3.62 9.94 13.46
N ARG A 145 -4.27 10.92 12.84
CA ARG A 145 -5.44 11.61 13.38
C ARG A 145 -6.65 10.69 13.50
N LEU A 146 -6.94 9.93 12.45
CA LEU A 146 -8.02 8.93 12.45
C LEU A 146 -7.80 7.89 13.55
N TYR A 147 -6.57 7.40 13.73
CA TYR A 147 -6.24 6.51 14.84
C TYR A 147 -6.50 7.16 16.20
N TYR A 148 -6.00 8.39 16.39
CA TYR A 148 -6.13 9.15 17.63
C TYR A 148 -7.60 9.41 18.03
N GLU A 149 -8.48 9.66 17.06
CA GLU A 149 -9.89 9.98 17.31
C GLU A 149 -10.69 8.80 17.90
N ILE A 150 -10.16 7.57 17.82
CA ILE A 150 -10.71 6.38 18.46
C ILE A 150 -10.39 6.37 19.97
N LYS A 151 -11.00 7.27 20.74
CA LYS A 151 -10.81 7.36 22.20
C LYS A 151 -11.91 6.76 23.03
N ILE A 152 -13.13 6.75 22.50
CA ILE A 152 -14.35 6.31 23.20
C ILE A 152 -15.12 5.44 22.22
N LYS A 153 -15.81 4.43 22.73
CA LYS A 153 -16.77 3.65 21.94
C LYS A 153 -17.75 4.62 21.29
N SER A 154 -17.74 4.69 19.96
CA SER A 154 -18.60 5.60 19.20
C SER A 154 -19.10 4.91 17.95
N GLN A 155 -20.41 4.89 17.80
CA GLN A 155 -21.11 4.29 16.69
C GLN A 155 -20.86 5.04 15.37
N GLU A 156 -20.53 6.33 15.42
CA GLU A 156 -20.22 7.16 14.24
C GLU A 156 -18.73 7.10 13.87
N LYS A 157 -17.83 7.14 14.86
CA LYS A 157 -16.38 7.23 14.61
C LYS A 157 -15.81 5.95 14.01
N CYS A 158 -16.27 4.77 14.43
CA CYS A 158 -15.69 3.51 13.94
C CYS A 158 -16.00 3.24 12.46
N PRO A 159 -17.22 3.47 11.93
CA PRO A 159 -17.49 3.44 10.49
C PRO A 159 -16.68 4.47 9.70
N LYS A 160 -16.68 5.73 10.13
CA LYS A 160 -15.92 6.82 9.48
C LYS A 160 -14.42 6.53 9.46
N PHE A 161 -13.88 6.00 10.56
CA PHE A 161 -12.52 5.52 10.63
C PHE A 161 -12.27 4.46 9.56
N ARG A 162 -13.09 3.42 9.46
CA ARG A 162 -12.86 2.32 8.49
C ARG A 162 -12.74 2.83 7.07
N GLU A 163 -13.68 3.66 6.63
CA GLU A 163 -13.71 4.15 5.26
C GLU A 163 -12.48 5.03 4.96
N LYS A 164 -12.28 6.08 5.76
CA LYS A 164 -11.19 7.03 5.55
C LYS A 164 -9.81 6.40 5.76
N PHE A 165 -9.68 5.48 6.70
CA PHE A 165 -8.40 4.82 6.97
C PHE A 165 -7.93 3.98 5.79
N ILE A 166 -8.85 3.29 5.11
CA ILE A 166 -8.54 2.54 3.88
C ILE A 166 -8.11 3.49 2.77
N GLU A 167 -8.86 4.57 2.57
CA GLU A 167 -8.57 5.58 1.57
C GLU A 167 -7.17 6.18 1.77
N TYR A 168 -6.89 6.74 2.94
CA TYR A 168 -5.61 7.38 3.22
C TYR A 168 -4.43 6.41 3.25
N TYR A 169 -4.62 5.18 3.73
CA TYR A 169 -3.53 4.19 3.74
C TYR A 169 -3.15 3.78 2.32
N ASN A 170 -4.14 3.47 1.49
CA ASN A 170 -3.90 3.10 0.10
C ASN A 170 -3.36 4.29 -0.71
N LEU A 171 -3.82 5.52 -0.43
CA LEU A 171 -3.28 6.73 -1.03
C LEU A 171 -1.81 6.93 -0.64
N ALA A 172 -1.44 6.77 0.63
CA ALA A 172 -0.06 6.85 1.09
C ALA A 172 0.83 5.82 0.39
N LEU A 173 0.34 4.58 0.27
CA LEU A 173 1.04 3.50 -0.42
C LEU A 173 1.26 3.81 -1.90
N GLN A 174 0.24 4.32 -2.60
CA GLN A 174 0.38 4.74 -3.99
C GLN A 174 1.40 5.88 -4.14
N LYS A 175 1.33 6.89 -3.27
CA LYS A 175 2.28 8.01 -3.27
C LYS A 175 3.72 7.55 -3.05
N CYS A 176 3.92 6.56 -2.19
CA CYS A 176 5.23 5.94 -1.96
C CYS A 176 5.86 5.36 -3.25
N TYR A 177 5.05 4.77 -4.13
CA TYR A 177 5.54 4.12 -5.35
C TYR A 177 5.49 4.99 -6.61
N PHE A 178 4.65 6.02 -6.64
CA PHE A 178 4.40 6.82 -7.84
C PHE A 178 4.67 8.32 -7.72
N ASP A 179 4.71 8.89 -6.51
CA ASP A 179 4.88 10.32 -6.30
C ASP A 179 6.24 10.64 -5.67
N ASP A 180 6.45 10.26 -4.41
CA ASP A 180 7.64 10.59 -3.64
C ASP A 180 8.02 9.43 -2.71
N GLU A 181 9.13 8.77 -3.02
CA GLU A 181 9.67 7.65 -2.24
C GLU A 181 9.96 8.04 -0.76
N ASN A 182 10.15 9.33 -0.47
CA ASN A 182 10.40 9.80 0.89
C ASN A 182 9.19 9.60 1.83
N ILE A 183 7.97 9.40 1.31
CA ILE A 183 6.79 9.05 2.11
C ILE A 183 6.82 7.58 2.58
N CYS A 184 7.60 6.70 1.93
CA CYS A 184 7.61 5.26 2.21
C CYS A 184 8.10 4.95 3.63
N ASN A 185 9.21 5.56 4.06
CA ASN A 185 9.78 5.32 5.39
C ASN A 185 8.83 5.81 6.52
N PRO A 186 8.24 7.01 6.45
CA PRO A 186 7.18 7.44 7.36
C PRO A 186 5.95 6.52 7.37
N LEU A 187 5.51 6.02 6.21
CA LEU A 187 4.41 5.06 6.13
C LEU A 187 4.75 3.74 6.82
N GLU A 188 5.99 3.25 6.67
CA GLU A 188 6.50 2.09 7.40
C GLU A 188 6.45 2.32 8.92
N LYS A 189 6.90 3.49 9.37
CA LYS A 189 6.82 3.88 10.79
C LYS A 189 5.38 3.92 11.29
N PHE A 190 4.47 4.51 10.52
CA PHE A 190 3.04 4.53 10.85
C PHE A 190 2.49 3.11 10.97
N LYS A 191 2.78 2.22 10.02
CA LYS A 191 2.34 0.82 10.09
C LYS A 191 2.86 0.14 11.35
N ARG A 192 4.14 0.31 11.68
CA ARG A 192 4.73 -0.23 12.91
C ARG A 192 4.04 0.28 14.16
N PHE A 193 3.78 1.59 14.22
CA PHE A 193 3.02 2.22 15.30
C PHE A 193 1.62 1.60 15.42
N TYR A 194 0.89 1.53 14.31
CA TYR A 194 -0.45 0.97 14.27
C TYR A 194 -0.48 -0.49 14.71
N ASP A 195 0.39 -1.34 14.18
CA ASP A 195 0.44 -2.76 14.52
C ASP A 195 0.73 -2.98 16.01
N GLN A 196 1.60 -2.16 16.62
CA GLN A 196 1.91 -2.22 18.06
C GLN A 196 0.75 -1.75 18.94
N LYS A 197 0.01 -0.73 18.48
CA LYS A 197 -1.00 0.00 19.26
C LYS A 197 -2.44 -0.34 18.92
N ARG A 198 -2.67 -1.16 17.90
CA ARG A 198 -4.00 -1.56 17.42
C ARG A 198 -4.81 -2.26 18.50
N SER A 199 -4.19 -3.15 19.28
CA SER A 199 -4.86 -3.93 20.32
C SER A 199 -5.51 -3.06 21.39
N GLU A 200 -4.90 -1.91 21.71
CA GLU A 200 -5.42 -0.93 22.68
C GLU A 200 -6.76 -0.32 22.22
N ARG A 201 -7.01 -0.27 20.91
CA ARG A 201 -8.18 0.36 20.29
C ARG A 201 -9.22 -0.65 19.79
N LEU A 202 -8.88 -1.95 19.69
CA LEU A 202 -9.80 -3.02 19.29
C LEU A 202 -11.13 -3.02 20.08
N PRO A 203 -11.13 -2.90 21.43
CA PRO A 203 -12.38 -2.92 22.21
C PRO A 203 -13.29 -1.72 21.95
N LEU A 204 -12.76 -0.63 21.38
CA LEU A 204 -13.50 0.60 21.11
C LEU A 204 -14.35 0.50 19.84
N CYS A 205 -13.98 -0.40 18.92
CA CYS A 205 -14.70 -0.69 17.68
C CYS A 205 -15.22 -2.13 17.64
N SER A 206 -15.87 -2.59 18.72
CA SER A 206 -16.17 -4.00 19.02
C SER A 206 -17.00 -4.76 17.98
N LYS A 207 -17.94 -4.12 17.24
CA LYS A 207 -18.79 -4.84 16.26
C LYS A 207 -18.02 -5.40 15.06
N GLN A 208 -16.94 -4.75 14.66
CA GLN A 208 -16.26 -5.01 13.38
C GLN A 208 -14.71 -4.97 13.54
N GLY A 209 -14.22 -4.74 14.77
CA GLY A 209 -12.79 -4.66 15.11
C GLY A 209 -12.05 -3.49 14.49
N LEU A 210 -10.73 -3.57 14.49
CA LEU A 210 -9.81 -2.77 13.68
C LEU A 210 -9.07 -3.71 12.74
N ARG A 211 -8.77 -3.29 11.52
CA ARG A 211 -8.16 -4.18 10.52
C ARG A 211 -6.69 -4.40 10.79
N GLU A 212 -6.17 -5.48 10.23
CA GLU A 212 -4.74 -5.66 10.11
C GLU A 212 -4.27 -4.99 8.83
N LEU A 213 -3.19 -4.22 8.94
CA LEU A 213 -2.57 -3.63 7.77
C LEU A 213 -1.82 -4.72 6.99
N PRO A 214 -1.96 -4.79 5.65
CA PRO A 214 -1.18 -5.69 4.82
C PRO A 214 0.31 -5.57 5.10
N LYS A 215 1.07 -6.62 4.76
CA LYS A 215 2.52 -6.54 4.77
C LYS A 215 2.97 -5.36 3.90
N PHE A 216 3.97 -4.64 4.40
CA PHE A 216 4.52 -3.48 3.72
C PHE A 216 6.02 -3.66 3.52
N VAL A 217 6.47 -3.48 2.29
CA VAL A 217 7.86 -3.50 1.87
C VAL A 217 8.14 -2.16 1.19
N THR A 218 9.22 -1.48 1.58
CA THR A 218 9.63 -0.22 0.96
C THR A 218 10.36 -0.47 -0.38
N PRO A 219 10.47 0.53 -1.26
CA PRO A 219 11.21 0.37 -2.53
C PRO A 219 12.71 0.09 -2.33
N LYS A 220 13.29 0.60 -1.25
CA LYS A 220 14.67 0.38 -0.80
C LYS A 220 14.68 -0.24 0.60
N PRO A 221 14.35 -1.54 0.72
CA PRO A 221 14.32 -2.19 2.02
C PRO A 221 15.75 -2.31 2.60
N SER A 222 15.86 -2.28 3.93
CA SER A 222 17.15 -2.47 4.62
C SER A 222 17.77 -3.86 4.37
N THR A 223 16.92 -4.84 4.09
CA THR A 223 17.30 -6.21 3.74
C THR A 223 16.54 -6.67 2.50
N GLY A 224 17.23 -7.29 1.55
CA GLY A 224 16.63 -7.82 0.32
C GLY A 224 17.00 -7.00 -0.91
N MET A 225 16.20 -7.15 -1.96
CA MET A 225 16.45 -6.54 -3.27
C MET A 225 15.65 -5.25 -3.41
N ASN A 226 16.30 -4.17 -3.87
CA ASN A 226 15.63 -2.93 -4.24
C ASN A 226 14.60 -3.20 -5.33
N PHE A 227 13.49 -2.45 -5.30
CA PHE A 227 12.40 -2.64 -6.24
C PHE A 227 12.87 -2.52 -7.70
N ILE A 228 13.74 -1.56 -8.01
CA ILE A 228 14.29 -1.35 -9.36
C ILE A 228 15.09 -2.55 -9.91
N ASP A 229 15.56 -3.45 -9.04
CA ASP A 229 16.33 -4.64 -9.41
C ASP A 229 15.47 -5.92 -9.51
N LYS A 230 14.14 -5.80 -9.35
CA LYS A 230 13.15 -6.89 -9.41
C LYS A 230 12.46 -7.00 -10.76
N PHE A 231 12.01 -8.22 -11.11
CA PHE A 231 11.20 -8.43 -12.32
C PHE A 231 9.88 -7.66 -12.27
N SER A 232 9.25 -7.58 -11.10
CA SER A 232 8.01 -6.84 -10.86
C SER A 232 8.08 -5.38 -11.30
N TYR A 233 9.19 -4.69 -11.01
CA TYR A 233 9.40 -3.32 -11.46
C TYR A 233 9.38 -3.26 -12.99
N HIS A 234 10.20 -4.04 -13.68
CA HIS A 234 10.30 -3.99 -15.14
C HIS A 234 9.00 -4.37 -15.84
N LEU A 235 8.30 -5.40 -15.34
CA LEU A 235 6.99 -5.80 -15.83
C LEU A 235 5.95 -4.68 -15.64
N SER A 236 5.96 -3.99 -14.49
CA SER A 236 5.07 -2.85 -14.24
C SER A 236 5.40 -1.62 -15.11
N GLN A 237 6.66 -1.46 -15.55
CA GLN A 237 7.03 -0.39 -16.48
C GLN A 237 6.63 -0.72 -17.92
N LEU A 238 6.69 -2.00 -18.33
CA LEU A 238 6.20 -2.42 -19.65
C LEU A 238 4.71 -2.17 -19.81
N SER A 239 3.91 -2.45 -18.77
CA SER A 239 2.47 -2.26 -18.82
C SER A 239 2.04 -0.79 -18.96
N LYS A 240 2.88 0.15 -18.51
CA LYS A 240 2.66 1.60 -18.65
C LYS A 240 2.96 2.12 -20.06
N LYS A 241 3.91 1.50 -20.77
CA LYS A 241 4.42 2.00 -22.06
C LYS A 241 3.58 1.56 -23.27
N GLN A 242 2.24 1.52 -23.16
CA GLN A 242 1.29 0.97 -24.15
C GLN A 242 1.59 1.38 -25.62
N THR A 243 2.42 0.58 -26.29
CA THR A 243 2.64 0.53 -27.73
C THR A 243 1.98 -0.74 -28.27
N VAL A 244 1.76 -0.82 -29.59
CA VAL A 244 1.17 -2.01 -30.26
C VAL A 244 1.95 -3.30 -29.92
N GLU A 245 3.27 -3.22 -29.75
CA GLU A 245 4.14 -4.37 -29.38
C GLU A 245 4.09 -4.72 -27.88
N THR A 246 4.05 -3.73 -26.97
CA THR A 246 4.01 -3.98 -25.51
C THR A 246 2.62 -4.38 -25.01
N ASN A 247 1.56 -4.05 -25.76
CA ASN A 247 0.18 -4.47 -25.48
C ASN A 247 -0.03 -5.98 -25.54
N SER A 248 0.92 -6.73 -26.10
CA SER A 248 0.78 -8.17 -26.34
C SER A 248 1.12 -9.07 -25.13
N ILE A 249 1.79 -8.56 -24.08
CA ILE A 249 2.31 -9.43 -22.98
C ILE A 249 1.79 -9.05 -21.59
N ILE A 250 1.94 -7.79 -21.15
CA ILE A 250 1.46 -7.37 -19.83
C ILE A 250 0.69 -6.06 -19.93
N SER A 251 -0.59 -6.15 -20.28
CA SER A 251 -1.48 -4.99 -20.33
C SER A 251 -2.26 -4.83 -19.02
N ASN A 252 -2.41 -3.58 -18.56
CA ASN A 252 -3.32 -3.22 -17.48
C ASN A 252 -4.78 -3.63 -17.77
N THR A 253 -5.15 -3.77 -19.05
CA THR A 253 -6.50 -4.19 -19.43
C THR A 253 -6.74 -5.69 -19.25
N VAL A 254 -5.68 -6.50 -19.37
CA VAL A 254 -5.77 -7.97 -19.31
C VAL A 254 -5.44 -8.49 -17.91
N TYR A 255 -4.49 -7.85 -17.22
CA TYR A 255 -3.99 -8.25 -15.91
C TYR A 255 -3.99 -7.09 -14.89
N PRO A 256 -5.14 -6.40 -14.67
CA PRO A 256 -5.19 -5.20 -13.84
C PRO A 256 -4.73 -5.44 -12.39
N ASN A 257 -5.10 -6.57 -11.79
CA ASN A 257 -4.79 -6.84 -10.38
C ASN A 257 -3.32 -7.24 -10.21
N LEU A 258 -2.81 -8.10 -11.09
CA LEU A 258 -1.40 -8.48 -11.10
C LEU A 258 -0.52 -7.27 -11.35
N VAL A 259 -0.82 -6.44 -12.35
CA VAL A 259 0.01 -5.25 -12.62
C VAL A 259 -0.03 -4.27 -11.46
N THR A 260 -1.19 -4.03 -10.86
CA THR A 260 -1.30 -3.18 -9.66
C THR A 260 -0.39 -3.71 -8.55
N LEU A 261 -0.44 -5.02 -8.26
CA LEU A 261 0.42 -5.66 -7.28
C LEU A 261 1.92 -5.49 -7.61
N LEU A 262 2.31 -5.74 -8.86
CA LEU A 262 3.72 -5.61 -9.29
C LEU A 262 4.22 -4.17 -9.18
N SER A 263 3.37 -3.20 -9.54
CA SER A 263 3.69 -1.77 -9.49
C SER A 263 3.88 -1.23 -8.07
N LEU A 264 3.32 -1.93 -7.08
CA LEU A 264 3.46 -1.64 -5.66
C LEU A 264 4.45 -2.58 -4.98
N ASN A 265 5.37 -3.22 -5.72
CA ASN A 265 6.39 -4.13 -5.17
C ASN A 265 5.80 -5.22 -4.26
N TYR A 266 4.72 -5.86 -4.73
CA TYR A 266 3.99 -6.90 -4.02
C TYR A 266 3.26 -6.47 -2.75
N ASN A 267 3.11 -5.16 -2.51
CA ASN A 267 2.25 -4.66 -1.43
C ASN A 267 0.78 -4.74 -1.85
N LEU A 268 0.00 -5.56 -1.13
CA LEU A 268 -1.43 -5.65 -1.34
C LEU A 268 -2.13 -4.38 -0.80
N LEU A 269 -3.04 -3.80 -1.59
CA LEU A 269 -3.89 -2.70 -1.12
C LEU A 269 -4.82 -3.18 -0.01
N LEU A 270 -4.99 -2.35 1.03
CA LEU A 270 -5.90 -2.63 2.12
C LEU A 270 -7.35 -2.66 1.60
N GLN A 271 -8.09 -3.72 1.93
CA GLN A 271 -9.47 -3.95 1.48
C GLN A 271 -10.48 -3.70 2.60
N ASP A 272 -11.71 -3.36 2.22
CA ASP A 272 -12.82 -3.08 3.13
C ASP A 272 -13.58 -4.33 3.61
N THR A 273 -13.27 -5.54 3.14
CA THR A 273 -13.74 -6.78 3.78
C THR A 273 -12.74 -7.90 3.55
N GLU A 274 -12.72 -8.89 4.45
CA GLU A 274 -11.95 -10.13 4.23
C GLU A 274 -12.43 -10.84 2.96
N HIS A 275 -13.72 -10.80 2.66
CA HIS A 275 -14.27 -11.32 1.40
C HIS A 275 -13.64 -10.66 0.17
N LYS A 276 -13.52 -9.32 0.17
CA LYS A 276 -12.85 -8.59 -0.92
C LYS A 276 -11.37 -8.87 -0.96
N LYS A 277 -10.67 -8.93 0.18
CA LYS A 277 -9.26 -9.36 0.24
C LYS A 277 -9.05 -10.72 -0.43
N LYS A 278 -9.80 -11.74 -0.03
CA LYS A 278 -9.76 -13.07 -0.65
C LYS A 278 -10.06 -13.02 -2.14
N LYS A 279 -11.07 -12.23 -2.55
CA LYS A 279 -11.40 -12.03 -3.97
C LYS A 279 -10.23 -11.45 -4.76
N ILE A 280 -9.63 -10.34 -4.31
CA ILE A 280 -8.46 -9.74 -4.97
C ILE A 280 -7.30 -10.75 -5.03
N MET A 281 -7.06 -11.52 -3.97
CA MET A 281 -5.98 -12.52 -3.96
C MET A 281 -6.18 -13.66 -4.96
N VAL A 282 -7.41 -14.15 -5.12
CA VAL A 282 -7.75 -15.14 -6.16
C VAL A 282 -7.65 -14.53 -7.54
N ASP A 283 -8.07 -13.27 -7.71
CA ASP A 283 -7.96 -12.55 -8.97
C ASP A 283 -6.50 -12.39 -9.40
N ILE A 284 -5.62 -12.01 -8.47
CA ILE A 284 -4.16 -11.95 -8.67
C ILE A 284 -3.61 -13.33 -9.07
N LEU A 285 -3.98 -14.39 -8.34
CA LEU A 285 -3.48 -15.74 -8.61
C LEU A 285 -3.93 -16.21 -10.00
N TYR A 286 -5.20 -15.99 -10.35
CA TYR A 286 -5.74 -16.28 -11.68
C TYR A 286 -4.97 -15.54 -12.78
N GLU A 287 -4.80 -14.23 -12.63
CA GLU A 287 -4.07 -13.41 -13.60
C GLU A 287 -2.61 -13.84 -13.73
N PHE A 288 -1.95 -14.18 -12.61
CA PHE A 288 -0.59 -14.70 -12.59
C PHE A 288 -0.47 -16.06 -13.29
N ILE A 289 -1.36 -17.02 -12.99
CA ILE A 289 -1.38 -18.33 -13.66
C ILE A 289 -1.61 -18.14 -15.16
N LYS A 290 -2.59 -17.32 -15.54
CA LYS A 290 -2.89 -17.00 -16.94
C LYS A 290 -1.69 -16.38 -17.64
N PHE A 291 -1.02 -15.42 -17.01
CA PHE A 291 0.20 -14.81 -17.53
C PHE A 291 1.31 -15.84 -17.76
N CYS A 292 1.56 -16.73 -16.79
CA CYS A 292 2.60 -17.76 -16.91
C CYS A 292 2.32 -18.83 -17.97
N LYS A 293 1.05 -19.06 -18.30
CA LYS A 293 0.61 -20.07 -19.28
C LYS A 293 0.35 -19.49 -20.67
N ASP A 294 0.39 -18.18 -20.82
CA ASP A 294 0.16 -17.52 -22.09
C ASP A 294 1.34 -17.74 -23.06
N ARG A 295 1.03 -18.21 -24.29
CA ARG A 295 2.05 -18.53 -25.29
C ARG A 295 2.85 -17.31 -25.74
N SER A 296 2.18 -16.16 -25.86
CA SER A 296 2.83 -14.91 -26.28
C SER A 296 3.82 -14.46 -25.21
N THR A 297 3.42 -14.55 -23.94
CA THR A 297 4.28 -14.27 -22.79
C THR A 297 5.53 -15.15 -22.79
N ILE A 298 5.36 -16.47 -22.92
CA ILE A 298 6.49 -17.41 -22.98
C ILE A 298 7.43 -17.07 -24.15
N THR A 299 6.89 -16.69 -25.30
CA THR A 299 7.66 -16.49 -26.54
C THR A 299 8.43 -15.16 -26.54
N PHE A 300 7.81 -14.08 -26.06
CA PHE A 300 8.29 -12.73 -26.32
C PHE A 300 8.82 -11.98 -25.09
N LEU A 301 8.62 -12.48 -23.86
CA LEU A 301 9.01 -11.77 -22.64
C LEU A 301 10.51 -11.46 -22.58
N ASP A 302 11.37 -12.45 -22.84
CA ASP A 302 12.83 -12.29 -22.83
C ASP A 302 13.29 -11.21 -23.82
N LEU A 303 12.71 -11.21 -25.03
CA LEU A 303 13.00 -10.22 -26.07
C LEU A 303 12.56 -8.81 -25.66
N LEU A 304 11.36 -8.67 -25.09
CA LEU A 304 10.88 -7.37 -24.62
C LEU A 304 11.74 -6.81 -23.50
N ILE A 305 12.14 -7.65 -22.54
CA ILE A 305 13.02 -7.23 -21.44
C ILE A 305 14.39 -6.83 -21.97
N LYS A 306 14.97 -7.60 -22.91
CA LYS A 306 16.23 -7.25 -23.57
C LYS A 306 16.15 -5.91 -24.30
N LYS A 307 15.08 -5.69 -25.08
CA LYS A 307 14.86 -4.47 -25.88
C LYS A 307 14.66 -3.23 -25.00
N ASN A 308 13.89 -3.34 -23.92
CA ASN A 308 13.50 -2.18 -23.10
C ASN A 308 14.39 -1.95 -21.88
N PHE A 309 15.07 -2.98 -21.38
CA PHE A 309 15.87 -2.92 -20.15
C PHE A 309 17.18 -3.71 -20.28
N GLY A 310 17.99 -3.38 -21.28
CA GLY A 310 19.25 -4.06 -21.56
C GLY A 310 20.15 -4.24 -20.33
N ASN A 311 20.30 -3.20 -19.49
CA ASN A 311 21.11 -3.29 -18.27
C ASN A 311 20.59 -4.33 -17.27
N PHE A 312 19.26 -4.42 -17.09
CA PHE A 312 18.64 -5.43 -16.23
C PHE A 312 18.77 -6.82 -16.85
N TYR A 313 18.53 -6.93 -18.15
CA TYR A 313 18.68 -8.17 -18.90
C TYR A 313 20.10 -8.74 -18.73
N GLU A 314 21.14 -7.95 -18.97
CA GLU A 314 22.53 -8.41 -18.85
C GLU A 314 22.88 -8.86 -17.42
N LYS A 315 22.31 -8.24 -16.39
CA LYS A 315 22.51 -8.64 -14.99
C LYS A 315 21.79 -9.93 -14.61
N LYS A 316 20.62 -10.20 -15.23
CA LYS A 316 19.74 -11.32 -14.85
C LYS A 316 19.77 -12.48 -15.84
N LYS A 317 20.39 -12.31 -17.01
CA LYS A 317 20.47 -13.34 -18.05
C LYS A 317 21.06 -14.60 -17.43
N SER A 318 20.41 -15.72 -17.71
CA SER A 318 20.84 -17.02 -17.26
C SER A 318 20.36 -18.06 -18.27
N ASN A 319 20.69 -19.33 -18.05
CA ASN A 319 20.15 -20.43 -18.84
C ASN A 319 18.66 -20.71 -18.53
N VAL A 320 18.06 -19.96 -17.61
CA VAL A 320 16.65 -20.07 -17.23
C VAL A 320 15.86 -18.94 -17.88
N PRO A 321 14.74 -19.24 -18.58
CA PRO A 321 13.85 -18.24 -19.16
C PRO A 321 13.39 -17.19 -18.14
N PHE A 322 13.19 -15.93 -18.56
CA PHE A 322 12.81 -14.86 -17.62
C PHE A 322 11.49 -15.16 -16.93
N ILE A 323 10.56 -15.84 -17.61
CA ILE A 323 9.28 -16.24 -17.02
C ILE A 323 9.46 -17.12 -15.77
N ASN A 324 10.41 -18.06 -15.78
CA ASN A 324 10.67 -18.93 -14.63
C ASN A 324 11.33 -18.17 -13.48
N SER A 325 12.17 -17.18 -13.80
CA SER A 325 12.76 -16.28 -12.81
C SER A 325 11.69 -15.38 -12.17
N PHE A 326 10.75 -14.88 -12.96
CA PHE A 326 9.60 -14.13 -12.47
C PHE A 326 8.68 -15.00 -11.61
N ILE A 327 8.39 -16.24 -12.01
CA ILE A 327 7.62 -17.17 -11.18
C ILE A 327 8.29 -17.33 -9.81
N LYS A 328 9.61 -17.56 -9.78
CA LYS A 328 10.35 -17.67 -8.52
C LYS A 328 10.25 -16.39 -7.66
N GLU A 329 10.30 -15.22 -8.28
CA GLU A 329 10.14 -13.94 -7.58
C GLU A 329 8.73 -13.78 -6.98
N PHE A 330 7.68 -14.04 -7.76
CA PHE A 330 6.29 -13.96 -7.29
C PHE A 330 6.04 -14.86 -6.08
N PHE A 331 6.52 -16.11 -6.13
CA PHE A 331 6.36 -17.02 -5.00
C PHE A 331 7.09 -16.52 -3.75
N ARG A 332 8.36 -16.11 -3.91
CA ARG A 332 9.20 -15.63 -2.82
C ARG A 332 8.65 -14.35 -2.17
N ASP A 333 8.24 -13.37 -2.98
CA ASP A 333 7.93 -12.02 -2.50
C ASP A 333 6.45 -11.83 -2.17
N PHE A 334 5.54 -12.65 -2.73
CA PHE A 334 4.10 -12.52 -2.51
C PHE A 334 3.43 -13.82 -2.03
N TYR A 335 3.47 -14.90 -2.81
CA TYR A 335 2.65 -16.08 -2.52
C TYR A 335 2.96 -16.71 -1.15
N GLU A 336 4.23 -16.93 -0.84
CA GLU A 336 4.64 -17.51 0.45
C GLU A 336 4.32 -16.58 1.63
N ASN A 337 4.32 -15.27 1.39
CA ASN A 337 3.94 -14.28 2.40
C ASN A 337 2.45 -14.33 2.75
N GLU A 338 1.62 -14.75 1.80
CA GLU A 338 0.17 -14.82 1.91
C GLU A 338 -0.34 -16.28 1.96
N LYS A 339 0.55 -17.25 2.19
CA LYS A 339 0.25 -18.69 2.11
C LYS A 339 -0.92 -19.10 3.02
N GLY A 340 -0.97 -18.58 4.25
CA GLY A 340 -2.04 -18.91 5.19
C GLY A 340 -3.42 -18.47 4.69
N GLU A 341 -3.51 -17.31 4.04
CA GLU A 341 -4.75 -16.82 3.44
C GLU A 341 -5.16 -17.67 2.23
N TYR A 342 -4.20 -18.06 1.39
CA TYR A 342 -4.45 -19.00 0.29
C TYR A 342 -4.93 -20.36 0.79
N GLU A 343 -4.37 -20.88 1.87
CA GLU A 343 -4.83 -22.13 2.49
C GLU A 343 -6.31 -22.05 2.88
N PHE A 344 -6.74 -20.97 3.54
CA PHE A 344 -8.16 -20.76 3.85
C PHE A 344 -9.04 -20.70 2.61
N ILE A 345 -8.60 -19.99 1.56
CA ILE A 345 -9.33 -19.90 0.29
C ILE A 345 -9.47 -21.29 -0.35
N TYR A 346 -8.41 -22.10 -0.34
CA TYR A 346 -8.42 -23.42 -0.97
C TYR A 346 -9.32 -24.39 -0.22
N GLU A 347 -9.26 -24.41 1.12
CA GLU A 347 -10.17 -25.22 1.92
C GLU A 347 -11.62 -24.82 1.65
N GLU A 348 -11.92 -23.52 1.65
CA GLU A 348 -13.27 -23.01 1.42
C GLU A 348 -13.80 -23.34 0.01
N CYS A 349 -13.00 -23.12 -1.03
CA CYS A 349 -13.40 -23.31 -2.43
C CYS A 349 -13.33 -24.76 -2.92
N SER A 350 -12.64 -25.64 -2.21
CA SER A 350 -12.64 -27.09 -2.49
C SER A 350 -13.99 -27.76 -2.17
N THR A 351 -14.80 -27.15 -1.31
CA THR A 351 -16.12 -27.69 -0.94
C THR A 351 -17.15 -27.45 -2.05
N THR A 352 -18.01 -28.45 -2.31
CA THR A 352 -18.99 -28.39 -3.42
C THR A 352 -20.08 -27.32 -3.25
N ASN A 353 -20.25 -26.77 -2.04
CA ASN A 353 -21.35 -25.88 -1.68
C ASN A 353 -20.94 -24.41 -1.41
N SER A 354 -19.67 -24.03 -1.64
CA SER A 354 -19.26 -22.65 -1.36
C SER A 354 -19.96 -21.65 -2.30
N GLN A 355 -20.66 -20.69 -1.70
CA GLN A 355 -21.32 -19.58 -2.38
C GLN A 355 -20.39 -18.37 -2.56
N ALA A 356 -19.13 -18.45 -2.12
CA ALA A 356 -18.22 -17.33 -2.19
C ALA A 356 -17.89 -16.96 -3.65
N SER A 357 -18.09 -15.69 -4.00
CA SER A 357 -17.97 -15.21 -5.39
C SER A 357 -16.61 -15.49 -6.04
N TYR A 358 -15.53 -15.59 -5.25
CA TYR A 358 -14.17 -15.84 -5.75
C TYR A 358 -13.89 -17.31 -6.08
N CYS A 359 -14.70 -18.26 -5.59
CA CYS A 359 -14.48 -19.67 -5.90
C CYS A 359 -14.72 -20.01 -7.38
N SER A 360 -15.44 -19.16 -8.12
CA SER A 360 -15.56 -19.25 -9.58
C SER A 360 -14.20 -19.16 -10.28
N LYS A 361 -13.41 -18.12 -9.98
CA LYS A 361 -12.06 -17.93 -10.53
C LYS A 361 -11.07 -18.96 -10.02
N TYR A 362 -11.21 -19.42 -8.77
CA TYR A 362 -10.44 -20.56 -8.26
C TYR A 362 -10.62 -21.81 -9.13
N LYS A 363 -11.87 -22.14 -9.52
CA LYS A 363 -12.15 -23.27 -10.41
C LYS A 363 -11.51 -23.09 -11.79
N VAL A 364 -11.53 -21.89 -12.35
CA VAL A 364 -10.83 -21.60 -13.61
C VAL A 364 -9.31 -21.79 -13.48
N CYS A 365 -8.73 -21.47 -12.32
CA CYS A 365 -7.31 -21.76 -12.07
C CYS A 365 -7.02 -23.26 -12.11
N ASN A 366 -7.90 -24.09 -11.51
CA ASN A 366 -7.77 -25.54 -11.55
C ASN A 366 -7.82 -26.08 -12.99
N GLU A 367 -8.72 -25.55 -13.82
CA GLU A 367 -8.86 -25.90 -15.22
C GLU A 367 -7.58 -25.58 -16.02
N ILE A 368 -7.03 -24.37 -15.86
CA ILE A 368 -5.80 -23.95 -16.56
C ILE A 368 -4.60 -24.80 -16.14
N LEU A 369 -4.52 -25.18 -14.87
CA LEU A 369 -3.43 -26.01 -14.35
C LEU A 369 -3.62 -27.51 -14.64
N GLY A 370 -4.83 -27.95 -14.97
CA GLY A 370 -5.20 -29.36 -15.08
C GLY A 370 -5.07 -30.12 -13.75
N GLN A 371 -5.12 -29.40 -12.63
CA GLN A 371 -4.93 -29.93 -11.28
C GLN A 371 -5.79 -29.16 -10.29
N ASP A 372 -6.20 -29.83 -9.21
CA ASP A 372 -6.87 -29.16 -8.11
C ASP A 372 -5.84 -28.42 -7.24
N LEU A 373 -5.93 -27.10 -7.18
CA LEU A 373 -5.06 -26.25 -6.37
C LEU A 373 -4.97 -26.70 -4.92
N HIS A 374 -6.04 -27.23 -4.34
CA HIS A 374 -6.02 -27.76 -2.97
C HIS A 374 -5.07 -28.96 -2.83
N LYS A 375 -5.03 -29.85 -3.83
CA LYS A 375 -4.15 -31.03 -3.85
C LYS A 375 -2.69 -30.66 -4.05
N ILE A 376 -2.43 -29.61 -4.84
CA ILE A 376 -1.08 -29.15 -5.18
C ILE A 376 -0.64 -27.94 -4.36
N LYS A 377 -1.33 -27.59 -3.27
CA LYS A 377 -1.14 -26.34 -2.52
C LYS A 377 0.30 -26.08 -2.04
N ASN A 378 1.08 -27.14 -1.84
CA ASN A 378 2.49 -27.04 -1.45
C ASN A 378 3.48 -27.03 -2.63
N ASP A 379 3.03 -27.37 -3.84
CA ASP A 379 3.87 -27.64 -5.00
C ASP A 379 3.30 -27.01 -6.28
N ILE A 380 2.66 -25.83 -6.20
CA ILE A 380 2.06 -25.16 -7.38
C ILE A 380 3.14 -24.74 -8.39
N LYS A 381 4.31 -24.28 -7.92
CA LYS A 381 5.37 -23.69 -8.75
C LYS A 381 5.82 -24.61 -9.92
N PRO A 382 6.13 -25.90 -9.72
CA PRO A 382 6.43 -26.84 -10.81
C PRO A 382 5.37 -26.94 -11.91
N TYR A 383 4.09 -26.69 -11.61
CA TYR A 383 3.02 -26.70 -12.61
C TYR A 383 3.01 -25.43 -13.46
N LEU A 384 3.67 -24.36 -13.03
CA LEU A 384 3.76 -23.09 -13.75
C LEU A 384 5.05 -22.93 -14.54
N GLU A 385 6.14 -23.55 -14.07
CA GLU A 385 7.44 -23.47 -14.73
C GLU A 385 7.35 -23.91 -16.19
N TYR A 386 7.83 -23.04 -17.08
CA TYR A 386 8.02 -23.36 -18.48
C TYR A 386 9.19 -24.34 -18.62
N LYS A 387 8.95 -25.44 -19.33
CA LYS A 387 9.96 -26.43 -19.71
C LYS A 387 10.08 -26.38 -21.22
N GLU A 388 11.25 -25.99 -21.72
CA GLU A 388 11.53 -25.96 -23.15
C GLU A 388 11.46 -27.40 -23.69
N THR A 389 10.53 -27.68 -24.61
CA THR A 389 10.47 -28.99 -25.28
C THR A 389 11.46 -29.01 -26.43
N SER A 390 12.12 -30.16 -26.64
CA SER A 390 13.11 -30.40 -27.69
C SER A 390 12.65 -30.08 -29.12
N ALA A 391 11.33 -29.92 -29.36
CA ALA A 391 10.77 -29.48 -30.63
C ALA A 391 10.92 -27.96 -30.91
N GLN A 392 11.26 -27.14 -29.91
CA GLN A 392 11.36 -25.68 -30.04
C GLN A 392 12.79 -25.16 -30.29
N GLN A 393 13.80 -26.04 -30.31
CA GLN A 393 15.15 -25.70 -30.78
C GLN A 393 15.21 -25.27 -32.27
N VAL A 394 14.10 -25.42 -33.02
CA VAL A 394 13.96 -24.96 -34.41
C VAL A 394 13.47 -23.49 -34.50
N VAL A 395 12.95 -22.91 -33.41
CA VAL A 395 12.42 -21.52 -33.37
C VAL A 395 13.48 -20.41 -33.54
N PRO A 396 14.80 -20.56 -33.28
CA PRO A 396 15.75 -19.49 -33.57
C PRO A 396 15.74 -19.04 -35.04
N GLN A 397 15.27 -19.89 -35.96
CA GLN A 397 15.16 -19.58 -37.39
C GLN A 397 13.89 -18.78 -37.76
N MET A 398 12.83 -18.77 -36.94
CA MET A 398 11.64 -17.95 -37.17
C MET A 398 11.82 -16.48 -36.72
N ASN A 399 12.79 -16.21 -35.84
CA ASN A 399 13.11 -14.83 -35.40
C ASN A 399 13.69 -13.96 -36.55
N GLN A 400 14.11 -14.58 -37.65
CA GLN A 400 14.63 -13.88 -38.82
C GLN A 400 13.54 -13.59 -39.87
N SER A 401 12.42 -14.31 -39.86
CA SER A 401 11.36 -14.17 -40.87
C SER A 401 10.30 -13.10 -40.55
N LEU A 402 10.10 -12.75 -39.27
CA LEU A 402 9.22 -11.64 -38.90
C LEU A 402 9.79 -10.25 -39.25
N ALA A 403 11.09 -10.15 -39.56
CA ALA A 403 11.69 -8.92 -40.07
C ALA A 403 11.38 -8.69 -41.57
N SER A 404 10.92 -9.72 -42.31
CA SER A 404 10.71 -9.67 -43.75
C SER A 404 9.24 -9.72 -44.20
N GLU A 405 8.28 -9.92 -43.31
CA GLU A 405 6.86 -10.14 -43.66
C GLU A 405 6.00 -8.85 -43.78
N TYR A 406 6.62 -7.68 -43.91
CA TYR A 406 5.97 -6.46 -44.39
C TYR A 406 6.43 -6.11 -45.81
N SER A 407 6.23 -7.03 -46.76
CA SER A 407 6.26 -6.70 -48.20
C SER A 407 5.47 -7.72 -49.03
N SER A 408 4.31 -7.27 -49.53
CA SER A 408 3.58 -7.69 -50.74
C SER A 408 3.40 -9.19 -51.09
N SER A 409 2.17 -9.66 -50.87
CA SER A 409 1.22 -10.36 -51.77
C SER A 409 1.61 -11.56 -52.68
N GLU A 410 0.68 -12.53 -52.65
CA GLU A 410 0.24 -13.54 -53.64
C GLU A 410 0.79 -14.99 -53.58
N THR A 411 -0.13 -15.92 -53.28
CA THR A 411 -0.16 -17.39 -53.51
C THR A 411 -0.51 -17.70 -54.99
N PRO A 412 -0.59 -18.97 -55.49
CA PRO A 412 -0.25 -20.30 -54.92
C PRO A 412 0.45 -21.29 -55.92
N LEU A 413 0.90 -22.48 -55.48
CA LEU A 413 0.52 -23.79 -56.07
C LEU A 413 1.11 -25.03 -55.35
N TYR A 414 0.33 -26.11 -55.44
CA TYR A 414 0.54 -27.52 -55.06
C TYR A 414 1.88 -28.18 -55.46
N VAL A 415 2.37 -29.13 -54.64
CA VAL A 415 2.69 -30.53 -55.04
C VAL A 415 2.53 -31.46 -53.83
N GLU A 416 1.85 -32.58 -54.08
CA GLU A 416 1.61 -33.77 -53.26
C GLU A 416 2.77 -34.77 -53.43
N ASP A 417 3.27 -35.42 -52.36
CA ASP A 417 3.43 -36.89 -52.32
C ASP A 417 4.19 -37.43 -51.08
N LYS A 418 3.50 -38.41 -50.44
CA LYS A 418 3.92 -39.75 -50.01
C LYS A 418 5.00 -39.97 -48.93
N ASP A 419 4.52 -40.51 -47.81
CA ASP A 419 4.84 -41.82 -47.19
C ASP A 419 6.28 -42.35 -47.21
N ASN A 420 6.80 -42.71 -46.02
CA ASN A 420 7.12 -44.12 -45.68
C ASN A 420 7.64 -44.31 -44.24
N ALA A 421 6.83 -45.05 -43.46
CA ALA A 421 7.12 -46.19 -42.60
C ALA A 421 8.46 -46.39 -41.83
N SER A 422 8.25 -46.88 -40.59
CA SER A 422 9.03 -47.91 -39.86
C SER A 422 10.32 -47.45 -39.14
N SER A 423 10.72 -47.97 -37.97
CA SER A 423 10.13 -48.89 -37.01
C SER A 423 11.05 -48.96 -35.76
N ASN A 424 10.46 -49.36 -34.64
CA ASN A 424 11.03 -50.22 -33.59
C ASN A 424 12.11 -49.74 -32.60
N SER A 425 11.68 -49.84 -31.33
CA SER A 425 12.26 -50.65 -30.24
C SER A 425 12.84 -49.89 -29.04
N THR A 426 12.06 -49.89 -27.97
CA THR A 426 12.53 -49.79 -26.58
C THR A 426 13.05 -51.15 -26.10
N PRO A 427 13.98 -51.15 -25.13
CA PRO A 427 13.95 -52.17 -24.09
C PRO A 427 13.88 -51.57 -22.68
N ILE A 428 13.13 -52.30 -21.88
CA ILE A 428 12.83 -52.15 -20.46
C ILE A 428 14.05 -52.55 -19.62
N ASN A 429 14.34 -51.81 -18.55
CA ASN A 429 15.15 -52.31 -17.43
C ASN A 429 14.41 -52.06 -16.11
N VAL A 430 14.09 -53.15 -15.42
CA VAL A 430 13.44 -53.21 -14.11
C VAL A 430 14.52 -53.47 -13.04
N GLY A 431 14.43 -52.75 -11.93
CA GLY A 431 14.69 -53.31 -10.59
C GLY A 431 16.01 -52.97 -9.91
N VAL A 432 15.92 -52.18 -8.83
CA VAL A 432 16.21 -52.54 -7.42
C VAL A 432 16.61 -51.26 -6.66
N GLY A 433 15.75 -50.81 -5.74
CA GLY A 433 16.05 -49.65 -4.89
C GLY A 433 14.89 -49.13 -4.03
N MET A 434 13.86 -49.93 -3.75
CA MET A 434 12.74 -49.54 -2.89
C MET A 434 12.82 -50.33 -1.59
N GLY A 435 13.65 -49.87 -0.65
CA GLY A 435 13.81 -50.54 0.65
C GLY A 435 14.51 -49.74 1.75
N ALA A 436 15.14 -48.59 1.44
CA ALA A 436 15.94 -47.85 2.41
C ALA A 436 15.35 -46.49 2.85
N LEU A 437 14.19 -46.06 2.34
CA LEU A 437 13.67 -44.69 2.59
C LEU A 437 12.62 -44.58 3.72
N LEU A 438 12.23 -45.67 4.40
CA LEU A 438 11.18 -45.63 5.42
C LEU A 438 11.66 -45.62 6.88
N THR A 439 12.97 -45.63 7.14
CA THR A 439 13.51 -45.60 8.52
C THR A 439 13.93 -44.20 9.01
N LEU A 440 13.97 -43.19 8.14
CA LEU A 440 14.34 -41.81 8.53
C LEU A 440 13.19 -40.99 9.15
N SER A 441 11.93 -41.43 8.99
CA SER A 441 10.77 -40.71 9.51
C SER A 441 10.63 -40.73 11.04
N PHE A 442 11.33 -41.65 11.73
CA PHE A 442 11.21 -41.81 13.18
C PHE A 442 12.19 -40.92 13.99
N LEU A 443 13.23 -40.36 13.37
CA LEU A 443 14.22 -39.54 14.09
C LEU A 443 13.88 -38.04 14.13
N TYR A 444 12.89 -37.59 13.35
CA TYR A 444 12.40 -36.21 13.41
C TYR A 444 11.78 -35.84 14.78
N LYS A 445 11.27 -36.83 15.52
CA LYS A 445 10.56 -36.59 16.80
C LYS A 445 11.49 -36.33 18.01
N PHE A 446 12.81 -36.47 17.87
CA PHE A 446 13.73 -36.44 19.02
C PHE A 446 14.92 -35.47 18.92
N THR A 447 14.89 -34.48 18.00
CA THR A 447 15.97 -33.48 17.86
C THR A 447 15.50 -32.08 18.35
N PRO A 448 16.33 -31.23 18.99
CA PRO A 448 15.87 -30.02 19.72
C PRO A 448 15.30 -28.87 18.89
N ILE A 449 15.08 -29.07 17.58
CA ILE A 449 14.63 -28.05 16.64
C ILE A 449 13.10 -27.83 16.73
N GLY A 450 12.34 -28.83 17.19
CA GLY A 450 10.87 -28.75 17.30
C GLY A 450 10.35 -27.73 18.33
N SER A 451 11.14 -27.40 19.37
CA SER A 451 10.74 -26.42 20.38
C SER A 451 10.88 -24.97 19.91
N TRP A 452 11.76 -24.71 18.94
CA TRP A 452 12.01 -23.36 18.40
C TRP A 452 10.94 -22.92 17.38
N VAL A 453 10.45 -23.85 16.56
CA VAL A 453 9.41 -23.57 15.56
C VAL A 453 8.07 -23.21 16.21
N ASN A 454 7.72 -23.87 17.32
CA ASN A 454 6.45 -23.61 18.01
C ASN A 454 6.42 -22.24 18.73
N ARG A 455 7.59 -21.70 19.12
CA ARG A 455 7.71 -20.43 19.85
C ARG A 455 7.75 -19.19 18.93
N THR A 456 8.08 -19.36 17.65
CA THR A 456 8.31 -18.24 16.72
C THR A 456 7.15 -18.03 15.73
N PHE A 457 6.34 -19.07 15.46
CA PHE A 457 5.27 -19.01 14.44
C PHE A 457 3.83 -19.02 14.99
N LEU A 458 3.61 -19.36 16.27
CA LEU A 458 2.26 -19.39 16.89
C LEU A 458 2.15 -18.43 18.08
N GLY A 459 2.41 -17.14 17.82
CA GLY A 459 1.91 -16.06 18.66
C GLY A 459 0.40 -15.90 18.50
N ARG A 460 -0.40 -16.84 19.03
CA ARG A 460 -1.86 -16.71 19.09
C ARG A 460 -2.24 -15.57 20.04
N GLY A 461 -2.69 -14.44 19.49
CA GLY A 461 -3.67 -13.59 20.16
C GLY A 461 -5.04 -14.26 20.05
N ASN A 462 -5.71 -14.49 21.17
CA ASN A 462 -7.00 -15.17 21.25
C ASN A 462 -8.09 -14.44 20.44
N THR A 463 -8.49 -15.00 19.29
CA THR A 463 -9.73 -14.62 18.59
C THR A 463 -10.85 -15.56 19.03
N MET A 464 -11.63 -15.13 20.02
CA MET A 464 -12.91 -15.74 20.34
C MET A 464 -13.98 -15.09 19.44
N TYR A 465 -14.50 -15.86 18.49
CA TYR A 465 -15.65 -15.45 17.69
C TYR A 465 -16.90 -15.53 18.56
N ASN A 466 -17.55 -14.40 18.85
CA ASN A 466 -18.93 -14.40 19.34
C ASN A 466 -19.86 -14.23 18.14
N TYR A 467 -20.48 -15.33 17.73
CA TYR A 467 -21.81 -15.33 17.13
C TYR A 467 -22.80 -15.20 18.27
N GLU A 468 -23.63 -14.14 18.33
CA GLU A 468 -25.03 -14.19 18.83
C GLU A 468 -25.83 -13.02 18.23
N GLU A 469 -27.14 -13.28 18.15
CA GLU A 469 -28.19 -12.65 17.35
C GLU A 469 -28.64 -11.25 17.81
N GLU A 470 -29.42 -10.62 16.92
CA GLU A 470 -30.24 -9.43 17.12
C GLU A 470 -31.16 -9.57 18.35
N ASN A 471 -31.29 -8.54 19.19
CA ASN A 471 -32.41 -7.57 19.19
C ASN A 471 -32.32 -6.59 20.39
N ASP A 472 -33.11 -5.53 20.31
CA ASP A 472 -33.61 -4.65 21.37
C ASP A 472 -32.99 -3.26 21.62
N GLN A 473 -33.94 -2.37 21.90
CA GLN A 473 -34.02 -0.91 21.85
C GLN A 473 -33.48 -0.22 23.13
N ASP A 474 -32.95 1.00 22.98
CA ASP A 474 -33.21 2.19 23.84
C ASP A 474 -32.42 3.38 23.27
N PHE A 475 -33.03 4.49 22.83
CA PHE A 475 -33.60 5.65 23.55
C PHE A 475 -32.58 6.56 24.26
N PHE A 476 -32.63 7.84 23.83
CA PHE A 476 -31.99 9.09 24.29
C PHE A 476 -30.59 9.50 23.78
N ASP A 477 -30.66 10.36 22.75
CA ASP A 477 -30.00 11.65 22.52
C ASP A 477 -28.96 12.16 23.53
N HIS A 478 -27.83 12.69 23.02
CA HIS A 478 -27.60 14.15 22.87
C HIS A 478 -26.46 14.41 21.86
N ASN A 479 -26.81 15.14 20.80
CA ASN A 479 -25.94 15.61 19.73
C ASN A 479 -24.93 16.67 20.19
N SER A 480 -23.72 16.61 19.63
CA SER A 480 -22.99 17.81 19.17
C SER A 480 -22.25 17.44 17.88
N GLY A 481 -22.92 17.71 16.76
CA GLY A 481 -22.46 17.40 15.42
C GLY A 481 -21.37 18.34 14.92
N PHE A 482 -20.45 17.78 14.13
CA PHE A 482 -19.65 18.51 13.15
C PHE A 482 -19.75 17.73 11.84
N ASP A 483 -20.90 17.89 11.18
CA ASP A 483 -21.09 17.54 9.79
C ASP A 483 -20.81 18.76 8.92
N SER A 484 -19.81 18.65 8.06
CA SER A 484 -19.70 19.48 6.88
C SER A 484 -19.10 18.64 5.75
N TYR A 485 -19.98 17.91 5.07
CA TYR A 485 -19.77 17.51 3.68
C TYR A 485 -20.36 18.60 2.80
N ILE A 486 -19.57 19.04 1.83
CA ILE A 486 -19.94 19.98 0.78
C ILE A 486 -20.93 19.27 -0.16
N SER A 487 -22.12 19.84 -0.38
CA SER A 487 -22.87 19.66 -1.64
C SER A 487 -23.30 21.03 -2.17
N GLU A 488 -23.17 21.18 -3.48
CA GLU A 488 -23.36 22.41 -4.23
C GLU A 488 -24.82 22.92 -4.21
N ASN A 489 -24.95 24.25 -4.07
CA ASN A 489 -26.00 25.13 -4.60
C ASN A 489 -27.45 24.62 -4.75
N GLU A 490 -28.31 24.93 -3.78
CA GLU A 490 -29.67 25.44 -4.08
C GLU A 490 -30.06 26.52 -3.04
N LYS A 491 -30.41 27.72 -3.53
CA LYS A 491 -30.95 28.82 -2.71
C LYS A 491 -32.42 28.54 -2.39
N PHE A 492 -32.75 28.30 -1.13
CA PHE A 492 -34.14 28.36 -0.65
C PHE A 492 -34.38 29.68 0.08
N ASN A 493 -35.30 30.48 -0.45
CA ASN A 493 -35.88 31.63 0.24
C ASN A 493 -37.02 31.14 1.13
N VAL A 494 -36.96 31.38 2.44
CA VAL A 494 -38.07 31.13 3.37
C VAL A 494 -38.58 32.48 3.88
N ALA A 495 -39.85 32.78 3.57
CA ALA A 495 -40.57 33.91 4.13
C ALA A 495 -41.23 33.50 5.47
N TYR A 496 -41.13 34.34 6.49
CA TYR A 496 -41.83 34.16 7.76
C TYR A 496 -43.28 34.59 7.64
N GLY A 497 -44.21 33.66 7.90
CA GLY A 497 -45.61 33.95 8.17
C GLY A 497 -45.85 33.94 9.67
N ALA A 498 -46.32 35.06 10.21
CA ALA A 498 -46.76 35.19 11.60
C ALA A 498 -48.15 34.55 11.78
N SER A 499 -48.34 33.87 12.91
CA SER A 499 -49.63 33.65 13.58
C SER A 499 -49.36 33.48 15.06
#